data_AF-A0A914RNR9-F1
#
_entry.id   AF-A0A914RNR9-F1
#
_cell.length_a   1.000
_cell.length_b   1.000
_cell.length_c   1.000
_cell.angle_alpha   90.00
_cell.angle_beta   90.00
_cell.angle_gamma   90.00
#
_symmetry.space_group_name_H-M   'P 1'
#
loop_
_entity.id
_entity.type
_entity.pdbx_description
1 polymer ?
#
loop_
_entity_poly.entity_id
_entity_poly.type
_entity_poly.pdbx_seq_one_letter_code
_entity_poly.pdbx_strand_id
1 'polypeptide(L)'
;MLEENFQRHYRYNRAPFVVAIDSEYLTSLQDSGAVSALEIFISKVNFLVTSNTYLICFPQMNPSTCTFTCDRGEAHAFRICGSCPRAYPKLGDPTGSGNVTAVN
;
A
#
# COMPACT_ATOMS: atom_id res chain seq x y z
N MET A 1 -0.46 -7.17 22.16
CA MET A 1 -1.03 -6.06 21.36
C MET A 1 -1.73 -6.51 20.07
N LEU A 2 -1.04 -6.90 18.98
CA LEU A 2 -1.71 -7.25 17.70
C LEU A 2 -2.69 -8.42 17.85
N GLU A 3 -2.24 -9.51 18.49
CA GLU A 3 -3.04 -10.71 18.73
C GLU A 3 -4.28 -10.43 19.60
N GLU A 4 -4.14 -9.64 20.67
CA GLU A 4 -5.26 -9.30 21.55
C GLU A 4 -6.32 -8.45 20.85
N ASN A 5 -5.90 -7.48 20.02
CA ASN A 5 -6.84 -6.67 19.25
C ASN A 5 -7.54 -7.51 18.17
N PHE A 6 -6.81 -8.39 17.49
CA PHE A 6 -7.42 -9.35 16.56
C PHE A 6 -8.46 -10.23 17.27
N GLN A 7 -8.14 -10.78 18.45
CA GLN A 7 -9.07 -11.63 19.19
C GLN A 7 -10.35 -10.89 19.62
N ARG A 8 -10.26 -9.59 19.95
CA ARG A 8 -11.45 -8.77 20.25
C ARG A 8 -12.40 -8.69 19.05
N HIS A 9 -11.87 -8.44 17.86
CA HIS A 9 -12.66 -8.43 16.62
C HIS A 9 -13.22 -9.83 16.32
N TYR A 10 -12.36 -10.85 16.40
CA TYR A 10 -12.72 -12.22 16.04
C TYR A 10 -13.82 -12.82 16.93
N ARG A 11 -13.79 -12.56 18.24
CA ARG A 11 -14.71 -13.15 19.23
C ARG A 11 -16.02 -12.40 19.39
N TYR A 12 -16.07 -11.10 19.08
CA TYR A 12 -17.23 -10.28 19.38
C TYR A 12 -18.18 -10.15 18.18
N ASN A 13 -17.82 -9.34 17.18
CA ASN A 13 -18.70 -9.00 16.06
C ASN A 13 -18.09 -9.30 14.67
N ARG A 14 -16.85 -9.82 14.62
CA ARG A 14 -16.09 -10.06 13.38
C ARG A 14 -15.99 -8.82 12.48
N ALA A 15 -16.00 -7.63 13.06
CA ALA A 15 -15.74 -6.41 12.29
C ALA A 15 -14.33 -6.47 11.66
N PRO A 16 -14.14 -5.92 10.45
CA PRO A 16 -12.84 -5.91 9.79
C PRO A 16 -11.74 -5.40 10.73
N PHE A 17 -10.69 -6.19 10.90
CA PHE A 17 -9.51 -5.80 11.68
C PHE A 17 -8.51 -5.14 10.73
N VAL A 18 -8.40 -3.81 10.80
CA VAL A 18 -7.54 -3.01 9.94
C VAL A 18 -6.24 -2.70 10.67
N VAL A 19 -5.12 -3.03 10.03
CA VAL A 19 -3.78 -2.74 10.52
C VAL A 19 -3.20 -1.65 9.61
N ALA A 20 -3.26 -0.40 10.04
CA ALA A 20 -2.66 0.72 9.35
C ALA A 20 -1.21 0.87 9.82
N ILE A 21 -0.26 0.57 8.93
CA ILE A 21 1.17 0.64 9.23
C ILE A 21 1.88 1.36 8.08
N ASP A 22 2.80 2.25 8.45
CA ASP A 22 3.69 2.93 7.52
C ASP A 22 4.95 2.09 7.25
N SER A 23 5.44 2.09 6.01
CA SER A 23 6.63 1.32 5.63
C SER A 23 7.90 1.79 6.34
N GLU A 24 8.06 3.09 6.54
CA GLU A 24 9.22 3.64 7.24
C GLU A 24 9.25 3.16 8.69
N TYR A 25 8.08 3.09 9.34
CA TYR A 25 7.96 2.57 10.69
C TYR A 25 8.38 1.09 10.78
N LEU A 26 7.95 0.25 9.84
CA LEU A 26 8.33 -1.18 9.81
C LEU A 26 9.84 -1.39 9.65
N THR A 27 10.49 -0.55 8.86
CA THR A 27 11.92 -0.66 8.56
C THR A 27 12.81 0.16 9.50
N SER A 28 12.22 1.06 10.29
CA SER A 28 12.96 1.95 11.20
C SER A 28 13.58 1.22 12.40
N LEU A 29 13.02 0.08 12.77
CA LEU A 29 13.50 -0.71 13.90
C LEU A 29 14.72 -1.54 13.49
N GLN A 30 15.73 -1.55 14.36
CA GLN A 30 16.92 -2.38 14.19
C GLN A 30 16.52 -3.86 14.02
N ASP A 31 17.33 -4.57 13.22
CA ASP A 31 17.22 -6.00 12.96
C ASP A 31 15.88 -6.47 12.35
N SER A 32 15.14 -5.57 11.70
CA SER A 32 13.84 -5.89 11.10
C SER A 32 12.82 -6.45 12.10
N GLY A 33 12.98 -6.16 13.40
CA GLY A 33 12.20 -6.80 14.46
C GLY A 33 10.69 -6.61 14.33
N ALA A 34 10.23 -5.45 13.82
CA ALA A 34 8.82 -5.23 13.53
C ALA A 34 8.31 -6.05 12.33
N VAL A 35 9.12 -6.21 11.29
CA VAL A 35 8.78 -7.07 10.14
C VAL A 35 8.66 -8.52 10.61
N SER A 36 9.63 -9.02 11.37
CA SER A 36 9.58 -10.39 11.91
C SER A 36 8.40 -10.60 12.86
N ALA A 37 8.06 -9.62 13.71
CA ALA A 37 6.89 -9.71 14.57
C ALA A 37 5.57 -9.73 13.76
N LEU A 38 5.50 -8.97 12.67
CA LEU A 38 4.35 -8.96 11.77
C LEU A 38 4.23 -10.29 11.02
N GLU A 39 5.34 -10.87 10.57
CA GLU A 39 5.37 -12.21 9.95
C GLU A 39 4.92 -13.30 10.94
N ILE A 40 5.33 -13.23 12.20
CA ILE A 40 4.87 -14.15 13.25
C ILE A 40 3.36 -13.96 13.49
N PHE A 41 2.86 -12.73 13.48
CA PHE A 41 1.42 -12.49 13.60
C PHE A 41 0.64 -13.04 12.40
N ILE A 42 1.09 -12.78 11.17
CA ILE A 42 0.47 -13.28 9.95
C ILE A 42 0.49 -14.79 9.93
N SER A 43 1.61 -15.44 10.28
CA SER A 43 1.68 -16.91 10.33
C SER A 43 0.74 -17.52 11.37
N LYS A 44 0.57 -16.89 12.54
CA LYS A 44 -0.43 -17.29 13.54
C LYS A 44 -1.86 -17.13 13.03
N VAL A 45 -2.18 -16.03 12.36
CA VAL A 45 -3.50 -15.83 11.74
C VAL A 45 -3.70 -16.79 10.57
N ASN A 46 -2.66 -17.10 9.80
CA ASN A 46 -2.69 -18.04 8.70
C ASN A 46 -2.86 -19.49 9.18
N PHE A 47 -2.38 -19.81 10.38
CA PHE A 47 -2.73 -21.07 11.05
C PHE A 47 -4.24 -21.13 11.38
N LEU A 48 -4.86 -19.99 11.71
CA LEU A 48 -6.31 -19.84 11.86
C LEU A 48 -7.08 -19.75 10.53
N VAL A 49 -6.40 -19.59 9.38
CA VAL A 49 -7.00 -19.57 8.02
C VAL A 49 -7.61 -20.92 7.63
N THR A 50 -7.36 -21.97 8.41
CA THR A 50 -8.16 -23.21 8.35
C THR A 50 -9.62 -23.04 8.82
N SER A 51 -10.05 -21.86 9.31
CA SER A 51 -11.34 -21.71 10.00
C SER A 51 -12.08 -20.35 9.87
N ASN A 52 -12.06 -19.67 8.71
CA ASN A 52 -12.91 -18.48 8.35
C ASN A 52 -12.28 -17.07 8.49
N THR A 53 -10.97 -16.92 8.35
CA THR A 53 -10.32 -15.58 8.29
C THR A 53 -9.63 -15.42 6.95
N TYR A 54 -9.74 -14.24 6.32
CA TYR A 54 -9.13 -13.95 5.01
C TYR A 54 -8.35 -12.64 5.07
N LEU A 55 -7.13 -12.66 4.54
CA LEU A 55 -6.38 -11.44 4.25
C LEU A 55 -6.77 -10.97 2.85
N ILE A 56 -7.42 -9.81 2.76
CA ILE A 56 -7.86 -9.22 1.50
C ILE A 56 -7.01 -7.99 1.18
N CYS A 57 -6.48 -7.95 -0.04
CA CYS A 57 -5.92 -6.73 -0.64
C CYS A 57 -6.96 -6.15 -1.60
N PHE A 58 -6.99 -4.82 -1.74
CA PHE A 58 -7.66 -4.18 -2.87
C PHE A 58 -7.05 -4.69 -4.20
N PRO A 59 -7.85 -4.79 -5.28
CA PRO A 59 -7.58 -5.71 -6.39
C PRO A 59 -6.23 -5.47 -7.04
N GLN A 60 -5.55 -6.58 -7.31
CA GLN A 60 -4.26 -6.65 -7.97
C GLN A 60 -4.44 -6.35 -9.47
N MET A 61 -3.81 -5.30 -9.97
CA MET A 61 -3.71 -4.98 -11.40
C MET A 61 -2.25 -5.09 -11.83
N ASN A 62 -2.02 -5.56 -13.06
CA ASN A 62 -0.69 -5.63 -13.67
C ASN A 62 -0.09 -4.21 -13.72
N PRO A 63 0.98 -3.94 -12.96
CA PRO A 63 1.51 -2.59 -12.86
C PRO A 63 2.41 -2.27 -14.06
N SER A 64 2.10 -1.20 -14.77
CA SER A 64 3.03 -0.56 -15.71
C SER A 64 3.97 0.36 -14.94
N THR A 65 5.26 0.37 -15.29
CA THR A 65 6.22 1.37 -14.76
C THR A 65 6.40 2.46 -15.80
N CYS A 66 6.10 3.71 -15.41
CA CYS A 66 6.19 4.87 -16.30
C CYS A 66 7.31 5.79 -15.80
N THR A 67 8.25 6.14 -16.67
CA THR A 67 9.39 7.00 -16.37
C THR A 67 9.26 8.33 -17.11
N PHE A 68 9.30 9.44 -16.37
CA PHE A 68 9.21 10.79 -16.92
C PHE A 68 10.40 11.62 -16.44
N THR A 69 10.98 12.41 -17.34
CA THR A 69 11.95 13.45 -17.01
C THR A 69 11.22 14.75 -16.72
N CYS A 70 11.35 15.28 -15.51
CA CYS A 70 10.76 16.55 -15.14
C CYS A 70 11.63 17.73 -15.59
N ASP A 71 11.04 18.92 -15.64
CA ASP A 71 11.72 20.18 -16.07
C ASP A 71 12.96 20.52 -15.23
N ARG A 72 13.06 19.94 -14.01
CA ARG A 72 14.21 20.08 -13.11
C ARG A 72 15.35 19.09 -13.39
N GLY A 73 15.24 18.27 -14.43
CA GLY A 73 16.23 17.25 -14.80
C GLY A 73 16.15 15.96 -13.97
N GLU A 74 15.32 15.91 -12.93
CA GLU A 74 15.07 14.70 -12.15
C GLU A 74 14.09 13.77 -12.88
N ALA A 75 14.48 12.51 -13.03
CA ALA A 75 13.62 11.47 -13.58
C ALA A 75 12.76 10.88 -12.45
N HIS A 76 11.44 11.04 -12.57
CA HIS A 76 10.49 10.40 -11.67
C HIS A 76 9.87 9.17 -12.34
N ALA A 77 9.84 8.07 -11.61
CA ALA A 77 9.19 6.85 -12.01
C ALA A 77 8.03 6.54 -11.06
N PHE A 78 6.88 6.13 -11.60
CA PHE A 78 5.80 5.61 -10.78
C PHE A 78 5.15 4.39 -11.43
N ARG A 79 4.59 3.52 -10.59
CA ARG A 79 3.87 2.32 -11.01
C ARG A 79 2.38 2.60 -11.00
N ILE A 80 1.71 2.26 -12.09
CA ILE A 80 0.26 2.40 -12.22
C ILE A 80 -0.38 1.12 -12.70
N CYS A 81 -1.65 1.00 -12.35
CA CYS A 81 -2.52 -0.01 -12.91
C CYS A 81 -3.13 0.57 -14.21
N GLY A 82 -2.61 0.20 -15.38
CA GLY A 82 -3.10 0.70 -16.68
C GLY A 82 -1.99 1.23 -17.61
N SER A 83 -2.37 2.05 -18.59
CA SER A 83 -1.46 2.64 -19.59
C SER A 83 -0.80 3.92 -19.08
N CYS A 84 0.48 4.13 -19.44
CA CYS A 84 1.23 5.32 -19.02
C CYS A 84 0.58 6.61 -19.55
N PRO A 85 0.41 7.64 -18.71
CA PRO A 85 -0.04 8.96 -19.15
C PRO A 85 1.02 9.61 -20.05
N ARG A 86 0.65 10.70 -20.73
CA ARG A 86 1.56 11.40 -21.66
C ARG A 86 2.55 12.31 -20.94
N ALA A 87 2.16 12.86 -19.80
CA ALA A 87 2.97 13.71 -18.95
C ALA A 87 2.92 13.23 -17.49
N TYR A 88 3.87 13.67 -16.68
CA TYR A 88 3.89 13.38 -15.24
C TYR A 88 2.67 14.03 -14.56
N PRO A 89 1.75 13.25 -13.95
CA PRO A 89 0.59 13.80 -13.26
C PRO A 89 1.04 14.72 -12.11
N LYS A 90 0.57 15.96 -12.12
CA LYS A 90 0.93 16.98 -11.12
C LYS A 90 -0.28 17.79 -10.72
N LEU A 91 -0.13 18.60 -9.66
CA LEU A 91 -1.15 19.56 -9.29
C LEU A 91 -1.43 20.50 -10.50
N GLY A 92 -2.67 20.50 -11.00
CA GLY A 92 -3.06 21.21 -12.23
C GLY A 92 -3.18 20.33 -13.49
N ASP A 93 -2.60 19.12 -13.50
CA ASP A 93 -2.83 18.09 -14.53
C ASP A 93 -2.83 16.70 -13.88
N PRO A 94 -3.89 16.34 -13.12
CA PRO A 94 -3.94 15.10 -12.36
C PRO A 94 -4.04 13.85 -13.24
N THR A 95 -4.38 14.00 -14.53
CA THR A 95 -4.46 12.89 -15.49
C THR A 95 -3.18 12.72 -16.31
N GLY A 96 -2.21 13.64 -16.21
CA GLY A 96 -1.01 13.62 -17.03
C GLY A 96 -1.31 13.74 -18.53
N SER A 97 -2.32 14.55 -18.87
CA SER A 97 -2.76 14.79 -20.24
C SER A 97 -1.75 15.63 -21.03
N GLY A 98 -0.95 16.44 -20.34
CA GLY A 98 -0.01 17.41 -20.93
C GLY A 98 -0.66 18.75 -21.30
N ASN A 99 -1.98 18.89 -21.11
CA ASN A 99 -2.70 20.15 -21.33
C ASN A 99 -2.78 20.92 -20.02
N VAL A 100 -1.74 21.68 -19.70
CA VAL A 100 -1.77 22.60 -18.55
C VAL A 100 -2.73 23.74 -18.90
N THR A 101 -3.98 23.62 -18.49
CA THR A 101 -4.81 24.81 -18.31
C THR A 101 -4.25 25.52 -17.09
N ALA A 102 -3.61 26.68 -17.33
CA ALA A 102 -3.15 27.55 -16.26
C ALA A 102 -4.36 27.91 -15.38
N VAL A 103 -4.43 27.34 -14.18
CA VAL A 103 -5.37 27.80 -13.17
C VAL A 103 -4.73 29.04 -12.54
N ASN A 104 -5.19 30.21 -12.99
CA ASN A 104 -4.94 31.50 -12.32
C ASN A 104 -5.59 31.51 -10.94
#